data_AF-A0A3D1RJ47-F1
#
_entry.id   AF-A0A3D1RJ47-F1
#
_cell.length_a   1.000
_cell.length_b   1.000
_cell.length_c   1.000
_cell.angle_alpha   90.00
_cell.angle_beta   90.00
_cell.angle_gamma   90.00
#
_symmetry.space_group_name_H-M   'P 1'
#
loop_
_entity.id
_entity.type
_entity.pdbx_description
1 polymer ?
#
loop_
_entity_poly.entity_id
_entity_poly.type
_entity_poly.pdbx_seq_one_letter_code
_entity_poly.pdbx_strand_id
1 'polypeptide(L)'
;MILEIRKFKQSGNECFIKQDYEFGDRLEYDFGEVKLVINGVLKRYYIAVLSSPAGNFRWCYLYDNCKKDVFLDSHVKFFEMIGGV
;
A
#
# COMPACT_ATOMS: atom_id res chain seq x y z
N MET A 1 -8.00 27.36 -24.01
CA MET A 1 -7.03 27.04 -22.92
C MET A 1 -7.37 27.68 -21.56
N ILE A 2 -8.16 28.76 -21.46
CA ILE A 2 -8.58 29.34 -20.16
C ILE A 2 -9.96 28.82 -19.68
N LEU A 3 -10.82 28.37 -20.60
CA LEU A 3 -12.17 27.86 -20.29
C LEU A 3 -12.18 26.45 -19.68
N GLU A 4 -11.19 25.60 -20.00
CA GLU A 4 -11.15 24.21 -19.51
C GLU A 4 -10.89 24.11 -18.00
N ILE A 5 -10.09 25.05 -17.44
CA ILE A 5 -9.70 25.04 -16.01
C ILE A 5 -10.91 25.33 -15.10
N ARG A 6 -11.91 26.06 -15.60
CA ARG A 6 -13.08 26.43 -14.79
C ARG A 6 -14.08 25.29 -14.57
N LYS A 7 -14.03 24.22 -15.37
CA LYS A 7 -14.91 23.04 -15.19
C LYS A 7 -14.46 22.11 -14.07
N PHE A 8 -13.18 22.11 -13.69
CA PHE A 8 -12.67 21.24 -12.63
C PHE A 8 -12.95 21.75 -11.20
N LYS A 9 -13.50 22.96 -11.04
CA LYS A 9 -13.93 23.51 -9.74
C LYS A 9 -15.37 23.14 -9.35
N GLN A 10 -16.05 22.34 -10.17
CA GLN A 10 -17.41 21.83 -9.93
C GLN A 10 -17.47 20.30 -9.78
N SER A 11 -16.35 19.64 -9.45
CA SER A 11 -16.42 18.27 -8.95
C SER A 11 -16.96 18.32 -7.52
N GLY A 12 -18.08 17.62 -7.29
CA GLY A 12 -18.86 17.68 -6.06
C GLY A 12 -18.05 17.41 -4.80
N ASN A 13 -18.65 17.71 -3.64
CA ASN A 13 -18.12 17.32 -2.34
C ASN A 13 -17.71 15.84 -2.40
N GLU A 14 -16.41 15.57 -2.52
CA GLU A 14 -15.86 14.23 -2.39
C GLU A 14 -16.09 13.83 -0.94
N CYS A 15 -17.27 13.28 -0.69
CA CYS A 15 -17.67 12.83 0.63
C CYS A 15 -16.83 11.59 0.94
N PHE A 16 -15.74 11.79 1.67
CA PHE A 16 -15.00 10.70 2.28
C PHE A 16 -15.91 10.06 3.34
N ILE A 17 -16.62 9.01 2.96
CA ILE A 17 -17.37 8.17 3.90
C ILE A 17 -16.34 7.29 4.60
N LYS A 18 -16.08 7.59 5.89
CA LYS A 18 -15.33 6.67 6.75
C LYS A 18 -16.10 5.35 6.81
N GLN A 19 -15.50 4.29 6.29
CA GLN A 19 -15.98 2.93 6.52
C GLN A 19 -15.47 2.49 7.88
N ASP A 20 -16.38 2.19 8.79
CA ASP A 20 -16.07 1.48 10.02
C ASP A 20 -15.81 0.01 9.66
N TYR A 21 -14.69 -0.53 10.12
CA TYR A 21 -14.33 -1.93 9.90
C TYR A 21 -14.15 -2.59 11.27
N GLU A 22 -14.67 -3.81 11.42
CA GLU A 22 -14.36 -4.63 12.58
C GLU A 22 -12.92 -5.19 12.47
N PHE A 23 -12.35 -5.60 13.61
CA PHE A 23 -11.01 -6.21 13.61
C PHE A 23 -11.00 -7.48 12.74
N GLY A 24 -10.05 -7.58 11.82
CA GLY A 24 -9.92 -8.73 10.92
C GLY A 24 -10.84 -8.70 9.70
N ASP A 25 -11.73 -7.72 9.60
CA ASP A 25 -12.72 -7.64 8.51
C ASP A 25 -12.08 -7.21 7.17
N ARG A 26 -11.00 -6.42 7.25
CA ARG A 26 -10.28 -5.93 6.07
C ARG A 26 -8.77 -5.89 6.29
N LEU A 27 -8.07 -6.39 5.28
CA LEU A 27 -6.64 -6.24 5.08
C LEU A 27 -6.42 -5.64 3.69
N GLU A 28 -5.73 -4.52 3.65
CA GLU A 28 -5.40 -3.83 2.41
C GLU A 28 -3.97 -4.15 2.03
N TYR A 29 -3.78 -4.57 0.78
CA TYR A 29 -2.47 -4.83 0.20
C TYR A 29 -2.15 -3.74 -0.81
N ASP A 30 -1.00 -3.09 -0.64
CA ASP A 30 -0.44 -2.14 -1.60
C ASP A 30 0.99 -2.56 -1.97
N PHE A 31 1.37 -2.31 -3.22
CA PHE A 31 2.70 -2.62 -3.73
C PHE A 31 3.26 -1.43 -4.50
N GLY A 32 4.39 -0.92 -4.04
CA GLY A 32 4.99 0.30 -4.55
C GLY A 32 6.47 0.18 -4.87
N GLU A 33 7.00 1.19 -5.55
CA GLU A 33 8.43 1.39 -5.75
C GLU A 33 8.93 2.49 -4.80
N VAL A 34 10.06 2.24 -4.14
CA VAL A 34 10.72 3.21 -3.26
C VAL A 34 12.20 3.34 -3.63
N LYS A 35 12.71 4.57 -3.60
CA LYS A 35 14.15 4.84 -3.78
C LYS A 35 14.77 5.00 -2.40
N LEU A 36 15.75 4.16 -2.10
CA LEU A 36 16.46 4.18 -0.82
C LEU A 36 17.94 4.41 -1.07
N VAL A 37 18.56 5.20 -0.19
CA VAL A 37 20.01 5.35 -0.14
C VAL A 37 20.51 4.42 0.97
N ILE A 38 21.22 3.36 0.59
CA ILE A 38 21.82 2.41 1.53
C ILE A 38 23.32 2.44 1.28
N ASN A 39 24.11 2.70 2.32
CA ASN A 39 25.56 2.88 2.23
C ASN A 39 26.00 3.88 1.13
N GLY A 40 25.28 5.00 1.00
CA GLY A 40 25.57 6.04 0.01
C GLY A 40 25.19 5.70 -1.43
N VAL A 41 24.65 4.50 -1.68
CA VAL A 41 24.19 4.09 -3.02
C VAL A 41 22.68 4.27 -3.11
N LEU A 42 22.23 5.11 -4.04
CA LEU A 42 20.82 5.24 -4.38
C LEU A 42 20.39 4.01 -5.19
N LYS A 43 19.52 3.19 -4.62
CA LYS A 43 18.96 2.03 -5.31
C LYS A 43 17.43 2.05 -5.22
N ARG A 44 16.83 1.48 -6.27
CA ARG A 44 15.40 1.31 -6.41
C ARG A 44 15.02 -0.04 -5.85
N TYR A 45 14.02 -0.03 -4.99
CA TYR A 45 13.45 -1.21 -4.33
C TYR A 45 11.94 -1.19 -4.51
N TYR A 46 11.33 -2.32 -4.25
CA TYR A 46 9.89 -2.49 -4.24
C TYR A 46 9.44 -2.83 -2.83
N ILE A 47 8.29 -2.32 -2.42
CA ILE A 47 7.76 -2.54 -1.08
C ILE A 47 6.35 -3.10 -1.17
N ALA A 48 6.13 -4.22 -0.49
CA ALA A 48 4.80 -4.73 -0.21
C ALA A 48 4.35 -4.19 1.14
N VAL A 49 3.15 -3.64 1.22
CA VAL A 49 2.57 -3.08 2.44
C VAL A 49 1.22 -3.74 2.67
N LEU A 50 1.03 -4.29 3.88
CA LEU A 50 -0.24 -4.82 4.34
C LEU A 50 -0.71 -4.00 5.53
N SER A 51 -1.91 -3.43 5.44
CA SER A 51 -2.51 -2.65 6.53
C SER A 51 -3.90 -3.13 6.89
N SER A 52 -4.19 -3.21 8.19
CA SER A 52 -5.57 -3.41 8.67
C SER A 52 -6.08 -2.08 9.24
N PRO A 53 -7.10 -1.46 8.60
CA PRO A 53 -7.64 -0.17 9.04
C PRO A 53 -8.18 -0.20 10.48
N ALA A 54 -8.85 -1.29 10.86
CA ALA A 54 -9.42 -1.47 12.20
C ALA A 54 -8.35 -1.59 13.30
N GLY A 55 -7.23 -2.24 12.98
CA GLY A 55 -6.17 -2.56 13.95
C GLY A 55 -5.06 -1.51 14.11
N ASN A 56 -5.04 -0.46 13.27
CA ASN A 56 -3.84 0.35 13.03
C ASN A 56 -2.58 -0.51 12.77
N PHE A 57 -2.78 -1.70 12.23
CA PHE A 57 -1.73 -2.65 11.95
C PHE A 57 -1.12 -2.33 10.60
N ARG A 58 0.21 -2.29 10.54
CA ARG A 58 0.97 -2.08 9.30
C ARG A 58 2.15 -3.02 9.29
N TRP A 59 2.26 -3.79 8.22
CA TRP A 59 3.40 -4.63 7.94
C TRP A 59 3.95 -4.26 6.57
N CYS A 60 5.27 -4.27 6.44
CA CYS A 60 5.89 -4.02 5.15
C CYS A 60 7.12 -4.89 4.95
N TYR A 61 7.39 -5.20 3.69
CA TYR A 61 8.56 -5.97 3.29
C TYR A 61 9.17 -5.39 2.03
N LEU A 62 10.51 -5.32 2.01
CA LEU A 62 11.29 -4.73 0.94
C LEU A 62 11.85 -5.82 0.02
N TYR A 63 11.69 -5.61 -1.28
CA TYR A 63 12.14 -6.47 -2.36
C TYR A 63 13.07 -5.72 -3.31
N ASP A 64 13.93 -6.46 -3.97
CA ASP A 64 14.82 -5.95 -5.02
C ASP A 64 14.23 -6.04 -6.43
N ASN A 65 13.07 -6.70 -6.58
CA ASN A 65 12.40 -6.91 -7.85
C ASN A 65 10.86 -6.85 -7.73
N CYS A 66 10.18 -6.76 -8.88
CA CYS A 66 8.73 -6.57 -9.02
C CYS A 66 8.05 -7.79 -9.68
N LYS A 67 8.64 -8.98 -9.59
CA LYS A 67 8.08 -10.18 -10.23
C LYS A 67 6.82 -10.65 -9.49
N LYS A 68 5.98 -11.44 -10.16
CA LYS A 68 4.80 -12.07 -9.52
C LYS A 68 5.18 -12.93 -8.32
N ASP A 69 6.38 -13.50 -8.32
CA ASP A 69 6.88 -14.32 -7.20
C ASP A 69 6.95 -13.51 -5.89
N VAL A 70 7.31 -12.22 -5.98
CA VAL A 70 7.37 -11.31 -4.84
C VAL A 70 6.00 -11.08 -4.22
N PHE A 71 4.95 -11.02 -5.05
CA PHE A 71 3.58 -10.88 -4.57
C PHE A 71 3.12 -12.11 -3.77
N LEU A 72 3.44 -13.32 -4.23
CA LEU A 72 3.09 -14.55 -3.49
C LEU A 72 3.94 -14.67 -2.21
N ASP A 73 5.23 -14.39 -2.31
CA ASP A 73 6.16 -14.44 -1.17
C ASP A 73 5.75 -13.45 -0.06
N SER A 74 5.30 -12.24 -0.41
CA SER A 74 4.86 -11.26 0.59
C SER A 74 3.64 -11.73 1.39
N HIS A 75 2.74 -12.48 0.74
CA HIS A 75 1.59 -13.08 1.43
C HIS A 75 2.04 -14.22 2.35
N VAL A 76 2.93 -15.11 1.88
CA VAL A 76 3.47 -16.20 2.71
C VAL A 76 4.16 -15.64 3.95
N LYS A 77 5.05 -14.65 3.78
CA LYS A 77 5.75 -14.00 4.90
C LYS A 77 4.79 -13.29 5.86
N PHE A 78 3.74 -12.69 5.33
CA PHE A 78 2.70 -12.10 6.16
C PHE A 78 1.96 -13.16 6.99
N PHE A 79 1.54 -14.27 6.37
CA PHE A 79 0.90 -15.39 7.07
C PHE A 79 1.82 -16.02 8.13
N GLU A 80 3.10 -16.20 7.82
CA GLU A 80 4.10 -16.68 8.79
C GLU A 80 4.21 -15.72 10.00
N MET A 81 4.20 -14.41 9.76
CA MET A 81 4.30 -13.40 10.82
C MET A 81 3.08 -13.37 11.74
N ILE A 82 1.86 -13.54 11.21
CA ILE A 82 0.65 -13.60 12.05
C ILE A 82 0.45 -14.93 12.78
N GLY A 83 1.31 -15.93 12.53
CA GLY A 83 1.26 -17.24 13.20
C GLY A 83 0.60 -18.36 12.40
N GLY A 84 0.46 -18.20 11.08
CA GLY A 84 -0.19 -19.16 10.19
C GLY A 84 -1.68 -18.87 9.96
N VAL A 85 -2.33 -19.73 9.16
CA VAL A 85 -3.78 -19.76 8.97
C VAL A 85 -4.41 -20.64 10.05
#